data_AF-A0A914SHQ0-F1
#
_entry.id   AF-A0A914SHQ0-F1
#
_cell.length_a   1.000
_cell.length_b   1.000
_cell.length_c   1.000
_cell.angle_alpha   90.00
_cell.angle_beta   90.00
_cell.angle_gamma   90.00
#
_symmetry.space_group_name_H-M   'P 1'
#
loop_
_entity.id
_entity.type
_entity.pdbx_description
1 polymer ?
#
loop_
_entity_poly.entity_id
_entity_poly.type
_entity_poly.pdbx_seq_one_letter_code
_entity_poly.pdbx_strand_id
1 'polypeptide(L)' 'MAGTNEEAQLAQCQAYVQRHNIQQLVKEAIVSLCIHKPENPVLFLKEHFDRLNEQRSQVSIWEKKAS' A
#
# COMPACT_ATOMS: atom_id res chain seq x y z
N MET A 1 -25.26 -14.84 -20.13
CA MET A 1 -24.85 -14.64 -18.73
C MET A 1 -23.49 -13.93 -18.70
N ALA A 2 -23.46 -12.63 -18.99
CA ALA A 2 -22.21 -11.85 -19.04
C ALA A 2 -21.92 -11.09 -17.72
N GLY A 3 -22.92 -10.90 -16.85
CA GLY A 3 -22.77 -10.15 -15.59
C GLY A 3 -21.91 -10.83 -14.51
N THR A 4 -21.75 -12.17 -14.56
CA THR A 4 -21.02 -12.92 -13.53
C THR A 4 -19.52 -12.67 -13.54
N ASN A 5 -18.94 -12.32 -14.71
CA ASN A 5 -17.49 -12.17 -14.83
C ASN A 5 -17.00 -10.80 -14.34
N GLU A 6 -17.77 -9.74 -14.56
CA GLU A 6 -17.44 -8.39 -14.05
C GLU A 6 -17.63 -8.30 -12.53
N GLU A 7 -18.70 -8.89 -11.98
CA GLU A 7 -18.92 -8.95 -10.53
C GLU A 7 -17.82 -9.77 -9.82
N ALA A 8 -17.39 -10.90 -10.42
CA ALA A 8 -16.29 -11.69 -9.87
C ALA A 8 -14.95 -10.93 -9.87
N GLN A 9 -14.64 -10.23 -10.96
CA GLN A 9 -13.44 -9.39 -11.05
C GLN A 9 -13.48 -8.26 -10.03
N LEU A 10 -14.63 -7.61 -9.84
CA LEU A 10 -14.79 -6.54 -8.86
C LEU A 10 -14.61 -7.07 -7.43
N ALA A 11 -15.18 -8.23 -7.11
CA ALA A 11 -15.03 -8.88 -5.81
C ALA A 11 -13.55 -9.23 -5.52
N GLN A 12 -12.81 -9.73 -6.52
CA GLN A 12 -11.38 -10.01 -6.39
C GLN A 12 -10.57 -8.71 -6.16
N CYS A 13 -10.87 -7.65 -6.91
CA CYS A 13 -10.26 -6.34 -6.71
C CYS A 13 -10.48 -5.82 -5.28
N GLN A 14 -11.73 -5.89 -4.79
CA GLN A 14 -12.06 -5.48 -3.42
C GLN A 14 -11.33 -6.33 -2.38
N ALA A 15 -11.29 -7.65 -2.56
CA ALA A 15 -10.58 -8.55 -1.66
C ALA A 15 -9.07 -8.25 -1.61
N TYR A 16 -8.44 -7.96 -2.75
CA TYR A 16 -7.03 -7.57 -2.81
C TYR A 16 -6.77 -6.25 -2.10
N VAL A 17 -7.62 -5.25 -2.35
CA VAL A 17 -7.56 -3.94 -1.69
C VAL A 17 -7.67 -4.06 -0.18
N GLN A 18 -8.61 -4.88 0.31
CA GLN A 18 -8.79 -5.13 1.73
C GLN A 18 -7.61 -5.93 2.32
N ARG A 19 -7.20 -7.03 1.69
CA ARG A 19 -6.11 -7.89 2.17
C ARG A 19 -4.79 -7.15 2.33
N HIS A 20 -4.50 -6.21 1.44
CA HIS A 20 -3.25 -5.45 1.43
C HIS A 20 -3.40 -4.06 2.06
N ASN A 21 -4.57 -3.73 2.63
CA ASN A 21 -4.91 -2.41 3.18
C ASN A 21 -4.57 -1.25 2.21
N ILE A 22 -4.81 -1.45 0.90
CA ILE A 22 -4.36 -0.51 -0.15
C ILE A 22 -4.99 0.88 0.03
N GLN A 23 -6.25 0.94 0.47
CA GLN A 23 -6.91 2.23 0.71
C GLN A 23 -6.20 3.04 1.80
N GLN A 24 -5.83 2.40 2.91
CA GLN A 24 -5.13 3.07 4.01
C GLN A 24 -3.72 3.48 3.56
N LEU A 25 -3.01 2.59 2.88
CA LEU A 25 -1.67 2.84 2.35
C LEU A 25 -1.63 4.08 1.45
N VAL A 26 -2.55 4.16 0.48
CA VAL A 26 -2.62 5.30 -0.45
C VAL A 26 -3.07 6.57 0.28
N LYS A 27 -4.02 6.46 1.20
CA LYS A 27 -4.48 7.61 2.00
C LYS A 27 -3.35 8.23 2.81
N GLU A 28 -2.54 7.43 3.49
CA GLU A 28 -1.40 7.92 4.28
C GLU A 28 -0.35 8.59 3.38
N ALA A 29 -0.06 8.02 2.21
CA ALA A 29 0.85 8.61 1.25
C ALA A 29 0.35 10.00 0.76
N ILE A 30 -0.94 10.13 0.48
CA ILE A 30 -1.57 11.41 0.09
C ILE A 30 -1.49 12.42 1.25
N VAL A 31 -1.86 12.02 2.47
CA VAL A 31 -1.79 12.90 3.65
C VAL A 31 -0.36 13.39 3.86
N SER A 32 0.63 12.50 3.79
CA SER A 32 2.04 12.85 3.92
C SER A 32 2.50 13.82 2.84
N LEU A 33 2.08 13.62 1.59
CA LEU A 33 2.37 14.53 0.48
C LEU A 33 1.75 15.92 0.73
N CYS A 34 0.50 15.98 1.18
CA CYS A 34 -0.19 17.23 1.48
C CYS A 34 0.40 17.99 2.68
N ILE A 35 0.99 17.29 3.65
CA ILE A 35 1.68 17.90 4.79
C ILE A 35 3.01 18.52 4.35
N HIS A 36 3.84 17.78 3.61
CA HIS A 36 5.19 18.21 3.28
C HIS A 36 5.26 19.11 2.03
N LYS A 37 4.27 19.04 1.13
CA LYS A 37 4.20 19.80 -0.13
C LYS A 37 5.55 19.89 -0.86
N PRO A 38 6.20 18.75 -1.15
CA PRO A 38 7.49 18.76 -1.83
C PRO A 38 7.36 19.29 -3.25
N GLU A 39 8.44 19.87 -3.78
CA GLU A 39 8.49 20.35 -5.17
C GLU A 39 8.34 19.20 -6.19
N ASN A 40 8.86 18.01 -5.82
CA ASN A 40 8.73 16.79 -6.62
C ASN A 40 7.88 15.72 -5.88
N PRO A 41 6.55 15.67 -6.11
CA PRO A 41 5.66 14.71 -5.44
C PRO A 41 5.93 13.25 -5.83
N VAL A 42 6.41 13.00 -7.06
CA VAL A 42 6.68 11.64 -7.54
C VAL A 42 7.88 11.04 -6.81
N LEU A 43 8.97 11.81 -6.69
CA LEU A 43 10.15 11.38 -5.94
C LEU A 43 9.82 11.10 -4.47
N PHE A 44 9.05 11.99 -3.84
CA PHE A 44 8.64 11.82 -2.45
C PHE A 44 7.85 10.52 -2.23
N LEU A 45 6.88 10.22 -3.10
CA LEU A 45 6.09 9.00 -3.00
C LEU A 45 6.95 7.74 -3.18
N LYS A 46 7.88 7.76 -4.14
CA LYS A 46 8.84 6.66 -4.34
C LYS A 46 9.60 6.38 -3.04
N GLU A 47 10.26 7.39 -2.47
CA GLU A 47 11.03 7.23 -1.24
C GLU A 47 10.17 6.85 -0.03
N HIS A 48 8.93 7.34 0.04
CA HIS A 48 7.98 6.97 1.08
C HIS A 48 7.65 5.49 1.04
N PHE A 49 7.35 4.93 -0.14
CA PHE A 49 7.08 3.51 -0.30
C PHE A 49 8.32 2.64 -0.15
N ASP A 50 9.50 3.12 -0.56
CA ASP A 50 10.78 2.42 -0.33
C ASP A 50 11.02 2.22 1.18
N ARG A 51 10.86 3.27 1.99
CA ARG A 51 10.98 3.20 3.46
C ARG A 51 9.94 2.27 4.09
N LEU A 52 8.70 2.30 3.62
CA LEU A 52 7.64 1.40 4.10
C LEU A 52 7.97 -0.08 3.79
N ASN A 53 8.54 -0.34 2.62
CA ASN A 53 8.98 -1.67 2.23
C ASN A 53 10.13 -2.17 3.11
N GLU A 54 11.13 -1.33 3.36
CA GLU A 54 12.24 -1.64 4.26
C GLU A 54 11.76 -1.95 5.68
N GLN A 55 10.84 -1.16 6.24
CA GLN A 55 10.27 -1.42 7.56
C GLN A 55 9.56 -2.78 7.63
N ARG A 56 8.78 -3.14 6.60
CA ARG A 56 8.14 -4.46 6.52
C ARG A 56 9.15 -5.60 6.43
N SER A 57 10.23 -5.43 5.66
CA SER A 57 11.31 -6.40 5.59
C SER A 57 12.04 -6.55 6.92
N GLN A 58 12.26 -5.44 7.64
CA GLN A 58 12.90 -5.46 8.96
C GLN A 58 12.06 -6.23 9.96
N VAL A 59 10.75 -5.94 10.11
CA VAL A 59 9.85 -6.65 11.05
C VAL A 59 9.95 -8.18 10.88
N SER A 60 9.98 -8.67 9.65
CA SER A 60 10.10 -10.10 9.36
C SER A 60 11.42 -10.75 9.80
N ILE A 61 12.49 -9.96 9.97
CA ILE A 61 13.80 -10.41 10.46
C ILE A 61 13.82 -10.46 11.99
N TRP A 62 13.18 -9.50 12.67
CA TRP A 62 13.10 -9.47 14.13
C TRP A 62 12.22 -10.59 14.67
N GLU A 63 11.09 -10.91 14.03
CA GLU A 63 10.23 -12.04 14.40
C GLU A 63 10.99 -13.38 14.33
N LYS A 64 11.85 -13.56 13.32
CA LYS A 64 12.66 -14.78 13.17
C LYS A 64 13.84 -14.87 14.13
N LYS A 65 14.31 -13.75 14.67
CA LYS A 65 15.38 -13.72 15.70
C LYS A 65 14.84 -13.87 17.13
N ALA A 66 13.55 -13.62 17.34
CA ALA A 66 12.89 -13.71 18.64
C ALA A 66 12.26 -15.09 18.91
N SER A 67 12.26 -15.99 17.91
CA SER A 67 11.87 -17.41 18.03
C SER A 67 13.08 -18.33 17.99
#